data_AF-A0A946AFY2-F1
#
_entry.id   AF-A0A946AFY2-F1
#
_cell.length_a   1.000
_cell.length_b   1.000
_cell.length_c   1.000
_cell.angle_alpha   90.00
_cell.angle_beta   90.00
_cell.angle_gamma   90.00
#
_symmetry.space_group_name_H-M   'P 1'
#
loop_
_entity.id
_entity.type
_entity.pdbx_description
1 polymer ?
#
loop_
_entity_poly.entity_id
_entity_poly.type
_entity_poly.pdbx_seq_one_letter_code
_entity_poly.pdbx_strand_id
1 'polypeptide(L)'
;MIRQDDEIATAEPMSEDARVDFQALVGLMIPASLEYDIPGADDPGIFERIVVASEPDRSLVDEGLRALDDLSHALYGERFAMLDEDDKVATAERFAQTRVPHVSGIVRVTAQCYYSDERVMAALGMENRAPFPMGYTVEQGDWSLLDPVKKRTKFYRKA
;
A
#
# COMPACT_ATOMS: atom_id res chain seq x y z
N MET A 1 -22.54 39.36 -10.03
CA MET A 1 -22.57 37.90 -9.85
C MET A 1 -21.14 37.48 -9.57
N ILE A 2 -20.80 37.41 -8.29
CA ILE A 2 -19.44 37.20 -7.79
C ILE A 2 -19.13 35.72 -7.98
N ARG A 3 -18.09 35.40 -8.76
CA ARG A 3 -17.49 34.05 -8.73
C ARG A 3 -16.75 33.95 -7.41
N GLN A 4 -17.15 33.00 -6.58
CA GLN A 4 -16.42 32.61 -5.38
C GLN A 4 -15.02 32.18 -5.81
N ASP A 5 -14.04 32.70 -5.09
CA ASP A 5 -12.67 32.25 -5.11
C ASP A 5 -12.64 30.75 -4.76
N ASP A 6 -12.17 29.93 -5.69
CA ASP A 6 -11.77 28.54 -5.41
C ASP A 6 -10.53 28.63 -4.51
N GLU A 7 -10.78 28.67 -3.20
CA GLU A 7 -9.78 28.50 -2.17
C GLU A 7 -9.28 27.05 -2.28
N ILE A 8 -8.11 26.86 -2.90
CA ILE A 8 -7.40 25.57 -2.88
C ILE A 8 -7.07 25.32 -1.41
N ALA A 9 -7.92 24.55 -0.73
CA ALA A 9 -7.67 24.09 0.62
C ALA A 9 -6.39 23.25 0.58
N THR A 10 -5.26 23.85 0.95
CA THR A 10 -4.01 23.13 1.22
C THR A 10 -4.34 22.12 2.31
N ALA A 11 -4.33 20.83 1.99
CA ALA A 11 -4.50 19.79 2.99
C ALA A 11 -3.45 20.00 4.09
N GLU A 12 -3.89 19.94 5.36
CA GLU A 12 -2.93 20.08 6.46
C GLU A 12 -1.89 18.95 6.37
N PRO A 13 -0.60 19.27 6.59
CA PRO A 13 0.44 18.27 6.62
C PRO A 13 0.17 17.27 7.75
N MET A 14 0.52 16.01 7.53
CA MET A 14 0.48 14.99 8.59
C MET A 14 1.31 15.47 9.78
N SER A 15 0.81 15.26 11.00
CA SER A 15 1.56 15.62 12.19
C SER A 15 2.87 14.82 12.27
N GLU A 16 3.90 15.41 12.88
CA GLU A 16 5.20 14.75 13.00
C GLU A 16 5.09 13.43 13.78
N ASP A 17 4.31 13.41 14.87
CA ASP A 17 4.07 12.20 15.65
C ASP A 17 3.40 11.10 14.80
N ALA A 18 2.36 11.44 14.04
CA ALA A 18 1.70 10.48 13.15
C ALA A 18 2.63 10.01 12.02
N ARG A 19 3.51 10.89 11.52
CA ARG A 19 4.51 10.55 10.51
C ARG A 19 5.51 9.53 11.04
N VAL A 20 5.99 9.70 12.26
CA VAL A 20 6.93 8.78 12.91
C VAL A 20 6.28 7.43 13.21
N ASP A 21 5.04 7.42 13.71
CA ASP A 21 4.27 6.18 13.92
C ASP A 21 4.00 5.44 12.60
N PHE A 22 3.67 6.19 11.54
CA PHE A 22 3.44 5.61 10.23
C PHE A 22 4.72 5.02 9.65
N GLN A 23 5.86 5.71 9.76
CA GLN A 23 7.15 5.20 9.31
C GLN A 23 7.53 3.90 10.03
N ALA A 24 7.37 3.88 11.36
CA ALA A 24 7.62 2.67 12.16
C ALA A 24 6.69 1.52 11.73
N LEU A 25 5.40 1.79 11.51
CA LEU A 25 4.44 0.77 11.12
C LEU A 25 4.80 0.16 9.76
N VAL A 26 5.10 0.98 8.75
CA VAL A 26 5.41 0.44 7.41
C VAL A 26 6.74 -0.31 7.38
N GLY A 27 7.72 0.12 8.17
CA GLY A 27 8.99 -0.60 8.33
C GLY A 27 8.82 -2.00 8.92
N LEU A 28 7.87 -2.17 9.85
CA LEU A 28 7.50 -3.49 10.38
C LEU A 28 6.75 -4.35 9.35
N MET A 29 5.90 -3.72 8.53
CA MET A 29 5.14 -4.42 7.50
C MET A 29 6.02 -4.99 6.40
N ILE A 30 7.04 -4.22 5.96
CA ILE A 30 7.98 -4.62 4.93
C ILE A 30 9.40 -4.17 5.37
N PRO A 31 10.13 -5.01 6.11
CA PRO A 31 11.46 -4.68 6.60
C PRO A 31 12.51 -4.73 5.48
N ALA A 32 13.62 -4.04 5.69
CA ALA A 32 14.78 -4.11 4.80
C ALA A 32 15.33 -5.54 4.73
N SER A 33 15.81 -5.95 3.55
CA SER A 33 16.46 -7.23 3.36
C SER A 33 17.94 -7.05 3.07
N LEU A 34 18.78 -7.46 4.03
CA LEU A 34 20.23 -7.49 3.87
C LEU A 34 20.67 -8.56 2.86
N GLU A 35 19.93 -9.66 2.76
CA GLU A 35 20.25 -10.77 1.83
C GLU A 35 20.15 -10.33 0.37
N TYR A 36 19.13 -9.53 0.05
CA TYR A 36 18.85 -9.08 -1.31
C TYR A 36 19.27 -7.63 -1.59
N ASP A 37 19.89 -6.94 -0.62
CA ASP A 37 20.25 -5.52 -0.69
C ASP A 37 19.06 -4.61 -1.07
N ILE A 38 17.89 -4.88 -0.46
CA ILE A 38 16.64 -4.18 -0.74
C ILE A 38 16.25 -3.32 0.46
N PRO A 39 15.88 -2.04 0.26
CA PRO A 39 15.37 -1.17 1.33
C PRO A 39 14.08 -1.71 1.95
N GLY A 40 13.78 -1.29 3.18
CA GLY A 40 12.47 -1.46 3.80
C GLY A 40 11.49 -0.39 3.34
N ALA A 41 10.21 -0.52 3.67
CA ALA A 41 9.20 0.49 3.36
C ALA A 41 9.38 1.80 4.18
N ASP A 42 10.20 1.76 5.23
CA ASP A 42 10.62 2.90 6.04
C ASP A 42 11.80 3.69 5.43
N ASP A 43 12.40 3.22 4.32
CA ASP A 43 13.40 3.97 3.56
C ASP A 43 12.88 5.37 3.21
N PRO A 44 13.67 6.45 3.40
CA PRO A 44 13.19 7.82 3.24
C PRO A 44 12.52 8.12 1.90
N GLY A 45 13.02 7.53 0.79
CA GLY A 45 12.46 7.73 -0.54
C GLY A 45 11.13 6.99 -0.74
N ILE A 46 11.05 5.76 -0.24
CA ILE A 46 9.82 4.95 -0.32
C ILE A 46 8.75 5.53 0.60
N PHE A 47 9.12 5.86 1.84
CA PHE A 47 8.20 6.40 2.83
C PHE A 47 7.60 7.73 2.39
N GLU A 48 8.39 8.64 1.81
CA GLU A 48 7.86 9.90 1.30
C GLU A 48 6.83 9.67 0.18
N ARG A 49 7.06 8.68 -0.69
CA ARG A 49 6.08 8.27 -1.70
C ARG A 49 4.81 7.68 -1.08
N ILE A 50 4.93 6.92 -0.01
CA ILE A 50 3.77 6.40 0.76
C ILE A 50 2.96 7.58 1.33
N VAL A 51 3.61 8.57 1.93
CA VAL A 51 2.96 9.76 2.50
C VAL A 51 2.20 10.52 1.40
N VAL A 52 2.83 10.81 0.27
CA VAL A 52 2.18 11.49 -0.87
C VAL A 52 1.03 10.66 -1.44
N ALA A 53 1.23 9.36 -1.66
CA ALA A 53 0.19 8.48 -2.20
C ALA A 53 -1.00 8.29 -1.25
N SER A 54 -0.82 8.57 0.05
CA SER A 54 -1.90 8.53 1.04
C SER A 54 -2.77 9.79 1.06
N GLU A 55 -2.35 10.91 0.46
CA GLU A 55 -3.07 12.19 0.51
C GLU A 55 -4.55 12.11 0.08
N PRO A 56 -4.93 11.39 -1.01
CA PRO A 56 -6.32 11.27 -1.40
C PRO A 56 -7.21 10.58 -0.35
N ASP A 57 -6.61 9.71 0.45
CA ASP A 57 -7.27 8.93 1.51
C ASP A 57 -6.80 9.41 2.92
N ARG A 58 -6.30 10.65 3.05
CA ARG A 58 -5.63 11.16 4.27
C ARG A 58 -6.46 10.98 5.53
N SER A 59 -7.75 11.30 5.49
CA SER A 59 -8.64 11.15 6.64
C SER A 59 -8.70 9.71 7.15
N LEU A 60 -8.73 8.75 6.24
CA LEU A 60 -8.76 7.33 6.57
C LEU A 60 -7.43 6.87 7.17
N VAL A 61 -6.30 7.36 6.66
CA VAL A 61 -4.98 7.05 7.21
C VAL A 61 -4.80 7.66 8.59
N ASP A 62 -5.20 8.92 8.79
CA ASP A 62 -5.14 9.57 10.09
C ASP A 62 -6.01 8.86 11.14
N GLU A 63 -7.20 8.39 10.76
CA GLU A 63 -8.05 7.56 11.62
C GLU A 63 -7.35 6.25 12.01
N GLY A 64 -6.65 5.61 11.07
CA GLY A 64 -5.89 4.40 11.35
C GLY A 64 -4.70 4.63 12.27
N LEU A 65 -3.95 5.71 12.05
CA LEU A 65 -2.81 6.06 12.90
C LEU A 65 -3.24 6.45 14.31
N ARG A 66 -4.36 7.17 14.46
CA ARG A 66 -4.96 7.43 15.78
C ARG A 66 -5.38 6.13 16.48
N ALA A 67 -6.02 5.21 15.76
CA ALA A 67 -6.44 3.93 16.33
C ALA A 67 -5.23 3.05 16.75
N LEU A 68 -4.12 3.12 16.00
CA LEU A 68 -2.86 2.48 16.37
C LEU A 68 -2.25 3.09 17.63
N ASP A 69 -2.23 4.42 17.72
CA ASP A 69 -1.68 5.14 18.86
C ASP A 69 -2.52 4.91 20.13
N ASP A 70 -3.85 4.96 20.01
CA ASP A 70 -4.78 4.63 21.10
C ASP A 70 -4.57 3.20 21.61
N LEU A 71 -4.36 2.25 20.70
CA LEU A 71 -4.08 0.85 21.05
C LEU A 71 -2.73 0.71 21.77
N SER A 72 -1.71 1.43 21.31
CA SER A 72 -0.37 1.44 21.93
C SER A 72 -0.42 1.97 23.35
N HIS A 73 -1.08 3.12 23.55
CA HIS A 73 -1.28 3.71 24.87
C HIS A 73 -2.13 2.81 25.78
N ALA A 74 -3.16 2.15 25.25
CA ALA A 74 -4.00 1.25 26.04
C ALA A 74 -3.25 0.01 26.54
N LEU A 75 -2.30 -0.51 25.76
CA LEU A 75 -1.54 -1.71 26.10
C LEU A 75 -0.29 -1.41 26.94
N TYR A 76 0.41 -0.31 26.62
CA TYR A 76 1.76 -0.04 27.12
C TYR A 76 1.94 1.36 27.72
N GLY A 77 0.95 2.24 27.57
CA GLY A 77 1.01 3.61 28.08
C GLY A 77 1.95 4.53 27.30
N GLU A 78 2.35 4.13 26.10
CA GLU A 78 3.31 4.85 25.26
C GLU A 78 2.89 4.84 23.79
N ARG A 79 3.44 5.78 23.01
CA ARG A 79 3.24 5.87 21.56
C ARG A 79 3.84 4.70 20.82
N PHE A 80 3.21 4.32 19.71
CA PHE A 80 3.62 3.17 18.90
C PHE A 80 5.10 3.19 18.52
N ALA A 81 5.62 4.29 17.97
CA ALA A 81 7.01 4.39 17.55
C ALA A 81 8.03 4.33 18.70
N MET A 82 7.61 4.57 19.94
CA MET A 82 8.48 4.56 21.12
C MET A 82 8.57 3.19 21.79
N LEU A 83 7.64 2.28 21.47
CA LEU A 83 7.67 0.90 21.96
C LEU A 83 8.94 0.17 21.48
N ASP A 84 9.33 -0.86 22.22
CA ASP A 84 10.36 -1.81 21.77
C ASP A 84 9.87 -2.66 20.58
N GLU A 85 10.77 -3.41 19.94
CA GLU A 85 10.44 -4.16 18.73
C GLU A 85 9.36 -5.23 18.96
N ASP A 86 9.41 -5.94 20.09
CA ASP A 86 8.46 -7.01 20.40
C ASP A 86 7.05 -6.43 20.63
N ASP A 87 6.96 -5.33 21.37
CA ASP A 87 5.69 -4.65 21.66
C ASP A 87 5.13 -3.92 20.42
N LYS A 88 5.99 -3.41 19.54
CA LYS A 88 5.59 -2.91 18.20
C LYS A 88 4.94 -4.01 17.37
N VAL A 89 5.58 -5.17 17.28
CA VAL A 89 5.05 -6.32 16.51
C VAL A 89 3.70 -6.76 17.10
N ALA A 90 3.63 -6.96 18.41
CA ALA A 90 2.39 -7.37 19.08
C ALA A 90 1.24 -6.36 18.88
N THR A 91 1.55 -5.06 18.90
CA THR A 91 0.56 -4.00 18.66
C THR A 91 0.11 -3.97 17.21
N ALA A 92 1.04 -4.05 16.25
CA ALA A 92 0.73 -4.07 14.83
C ALA A 92 -0.12 -5.29 14.44
N GLU A 93 0.17 -6.47 15.00
CA GLU A 93 -0.64 -7.68 14.80
C GLU A 93 -2.08 -7.51 15.31
N ARG A 94 -2.25 -6.94 16.52
CA ARG A 94 -3.58 -6.64 17.06
C ARG A 94 -4.31 -5.60 16.22
N PHE A 95 -3.62 -4.55 15.80
CA PHE A 95 -4.16 -3.52 14.92
C PHE A 95 -4.64 -4.15 13.60
N ALA A 96 -3.85 -5.02 12.98
CA ALA A 96 -4.22 -5.73 11.76
C ALA A 96 -5.47 -6.61 11.92
N GLN A 97 -5.69 -7.18 13.11
CA GLN A 97 -6.85 -8.02 13.41
C GLN A 97 -8.18 -7.26 13.52
N THR A 98 -8.16 -5.93 13.65
CA THR A 98 -9.39 -5.11 13.71
C THR A 98 -10.21 -5.17 12.40
N ARG A 99 -9.56 -5.46 11.26
CA ARG A 99 -10.18 -5.64 9.92
C ARG A 99 -11.06 -4.47 9.47
N VAL A 100 -10.77 -3.27 9.96
CA VAL A 100 -11.47 -2.03 9.58
C VAL A 100 -10.85 -1.41 8.31
N PRO A 101 -11.57 -0.53 7.60
CA PRO A 101 -11.13 -0.03 6.29
C PRO A 101 -9.74 0.62 6.28
N HIS A 102 -9.37 1.36 7.33
CA HIS A 102 -8.08 2.06 7.38
C HIS A 102 -6.87 1.10 7.40
N VAL A 103 -6.99 -0.09 8.00
CA VAL A 103 -5.94 -1.11 7.96
C VAL A 103 -5.68 -1.52 6.51
N SER A 104 -6.75 -1.82 5.77
CA SER A 104 -6.61 -2.22 4.35
C SER A 104 -6.09 -1.08 3.47
N GLY A 105 -6.44 0.18 3.78
CA GLY A 105 -5.93 1.36 3.09
C GLY A 105 -4.43 1.54 3.28
N ILE A 106 -3.95 1.44 4.53
CA ILE A 106 -2.53 1.50 4.88
C ILE A 106 -1.75 0.37 4.18
N VAL A 107 -2.23 -0.88 4.27
CA VAL A 107 -1.61 -2.01 3.58
C VAL A 107 -1.53 -1.79 2.07
N ARG A 108 -2.62 -1.29 1.46
CA ARG A 108 -2.67 -1.03 0.01
C ARG A 108 -1.63 0.00 -0.40
N VAL A 109 -1.59 1.17 0.25
CA VAL A 109 -0.69 2.27 -0.15
C VAL A 109 0.78 1.90 0.08
N THR A 110 1.08 1.23 1.21
CA THR A 110 2.43 0.75 1.51
C THR A 110 2.92 -0.24 0.46
N ALA A 111 2.12 -1.27 0.16
CA ALA A 111 2.49 -2.27 -0.84
C ALA A 111 2.62 -1.66 -2.25
N GLN A 112 1.70 -0.77 -2.63
CA GLN A 112 1.74 -0.12 -3.95
C GLN A 112 3.01 0.70 -4.13
N CYS A 113 3.39 1.52 -3.16
CA CYS A 113 4.58 2.35 -3.25
C CYS A 113 5.87 1.52 -3.17
N TYR A 114 5.92 0.53 -2.28
CA TYR A 114 7.09 -0.34 -2.12
C TYR A 114 7.42 -1.12 -3.39
N TYR A 115 6.43 -1.83 -3.95
CA TYR A 115 6.61 -2.60 -5.20
C TYR A 115 6.62 -1.73 -6.47
N SER A 116 6.59 -0.40 -6.33
CA SER A 116 6.82 0.55 -7.43
C SER A 116 8.15 1.29 -7.30
N ASP A 117 8.96 0.97 -6.29
CA ASP A 117 10.33 1.50 -6.17
C ASP A 117 11.26 0.79 -7.15
N GLU A 118 12.11 1.56 -7.84
CA GLU A 118 12.95 1.03 -8.92
C GLU A 118 13.98 0.02 -8.39
N ARG A 119 14.49 0.22 -7.17
CA ARG A 119 15.47 -0.67 -6.52
C ARG A 119 14.82 -2.00 -6.20
N VAL A 120 13.60 -1.97 -5.66
CA VAL A 120 12.80 -3.17 -5.34
C VAL A 120 12.46 -3.94 -6.62
N MET A 121 11.98 -3.24 -7.66
CA MET A 121 11.65 -3.85 -8.95
C MET A 121 12.87 -4.51 -9.61
N ALA A 122 14.02 -3.83 -9.60
CA ALA A 122 15.25 -4.37 -10.14
C ALA A 122 15.72 -5.64 -9.40
N ALA A 123 15.61 -5.66 -8.07
CA ALA A 123 15.96 -6.82 -7.26
C ALA A 123 15.03 -8.03 -7.51
N LEU A 124 13.77 -7.79 -7.90
CA LEU A 124 12.82 -8.83 -8.32
C LEU A 124 13.04 -9.30 -9.77
N GLY A 125 14.08 -8.80 -10.47
CA GLY A 125 14.34 -9.11 -11.87
C GLY A 125 13.30 -8.51 -12.83
N MET A 126 12.54 -7.51 -12.39
CA MET A 126 11.56 -6.81 -13.20
C MET A 126 12.19 -5.56 -13.81
N GLU A 127 12.05 -5.38 -15.13
CA GLU A 127 12.41 -4.12 -15.76
C GLU A 127 11.44 -3.03 -15.30
N ASN A 128 11.98 -1.97 -14.70
CA ASN A 128 11.22 -0.76 -14.38
C ASN A 128 10.92 0.03 -15.67
N ARG A 129 9.95 -0.44 -16.45
CA ARG A 129 9.48 0.23 -17.66
C ARG A 129 7.97 0.25 -17.74
N ALA A 130 7.44 1.27 -18.41
CA ALA A 130 6.03 1.29 -18.74
C ALA A 130 5.65 0.02 -19.53
N PRO A 131 4.48 -0.57 -19.25
CA PRO A 131 4.00 -1.73 -20.00
C PRO A 131 3.72 -1.38 -21.46
N PHE A 132 3.43 -0.12 -21.81
CA PHE A 132 3.25 0.33 -23.20
C PHE A 132 4.48 1.15 -23.65
N PRO A 133 4.98 0.98 -24.90
CA PRO A 133 4.40 0.22 -26.01
C PRO A 133 4.79 -1.26 -26.09
N MET A 134 5.84 -1.69 -25.40
CA MET A 134 6.46 -2.99 -25.62
C MET A 134 5.68 -4.20 -25.07
N GLY A 135 4.78 -3.98 -24.10
CA GLY A 135 4.04 -5.03 -23.40
C GLY A 135 4.91 -5.88 -22.47
N TYR A 136 4.26 -6.86 -21.84
CA TYR A 136 4.91 -8.05 -21.29
C TYR A 136 4.54 -9.26 -22.17
N THR A 137 5.46 -10.19 -22.35
CA THR A 137 5.16 -11.44 -23.07
C THR A 137 4.19 -12.27 -22.24
N VAL A 138 2.99 -12.52 -22.76
CA VAL A 138 1.99 -13.39 -22.12
C VAL A 138 2.18 -14.80 -22.64
N GLU A 139 2.37 -15.76 -21.74
CA GLU A 139 2.39 -17.17 -22.12
C GLU A 139 1.04 -17.57 -22.74
N GLN A 140 1.08 -18.20 -23.90
CA GLN A 140 -0.12 -18.68 -24.56
C GLN A 140 -0.69 -19.85 -23.75
N GLY A 141 -1.90 -19.68 -23.21
CA GLY A 141 -2.59 -20.73 -22.48
C GLY A 141 -3.00 -21.92 -23.37
N ASP A 142 -3.45 -23.01 -22.74
CA ASP A 142 -3.94 -24.18 -23.47
C ASP A 142 -5.27 -23.88 -24.18
N TRP A 143 -5.19 -23.72 -25.50
CA TRP A 143 -6.34 -23.46 -26.36
C TRP A 143 -7.32 -24.64 -26.46
N SER A 144 -6.92 -25.85 -26.04
CA SER A 144 -7.79 -27.03 -26.00
C SER A 144 -8.97 -26.83 -25.04
N LEU A 145 -8.83 -25.96 -24.03
CA LEU A 145 -9.90 -25.59 -23.11
C LEU A 145 -11.11 -24.95 -23.81
N LEU A 146 -10.95 -24.40 -25.02
CA LEU A 146 -12.04 -23.82 -25.79
C LEU A 146 -12.77 -24.83 -26.68
N ASP A 147 -12.30 -26.07 -26.78
CA ASP A 147 -12.93 -27.09 -27.63
C ASP A 147 -14.41 -27.36 -27.31
N PRO A 148 -14.85 -27.41 -26.04
CA PRO A 148 -16.27 -27.55 -25.72
C PRO A 148 -17.12 -26.38 -26.28
N VAL A 149 -16.57 -25.16 -26.27
CA VAL A 149 -17.24 -23.96 -26.81
C VAL A 149 -17.33 -24.04 -28.33
N LYS A 150 -16.24 -24.43 -29.00
CA LYS A 150 -16.18 -24.59 -30.46
C LYS A 150 -17.13 -25.67 -30.97
N LYS A 151 -17.33 -26.75 -30.20
CA LYS A 151 -18.21 -27.89 -30.55
C LYS A 151 -19.69 -27.65 -30.24
N ARG A 152 -20.03 -26.57 -29.52
CA ARG A 152 -21.41 -26.28 -29.14
C ARG A 152 -22.26 -25.96 -30.38
N THR A 153 -23.43 -26.59 -30.48
CA THR A 153 -24.39 -26.34 -31.56
C THR A 153 -24.85 -24.87 -31.58
N LYS A 154 -24.97 -24.29 -32.79
CA LYS A 154 -25.46 -22.92 -32.98
C LYS A 154 -26.85 -22.75 -32.36
N PHE A 155 -27.00 -21.77 -31.47
CA PHE A 155 -28.27 -21.46 -30.78
C PHE A 155 -28.96 -20.19 -31.31
N TYR A 156 -28.41 -19.57 -32.36
CA TYR A 156 -29.00 -18.39 -33.00
C TYR A 156 -29.93 -18.78 -34.17
N ARG A 157 -30.98 -17.98 -34.39
CA ARG A 157 -31.90 -18.15 -35.51
C ARG A 157 -31.27 -17.54 -36.77
N LYS A 158 -31.26 -18.27 -37.88
CA LYS A 158 -30.76 -17.74 -39.17
C LYS A 158 -31.74 -16.68 -39.68
N ALA A 159 -31.20 -15.57 -40.20
CA ALA A 159 -31.95 -14.54 -40.91
C ALA A 159 -32.51 -15.07 -42.23
#